data_AF-A0A970J0F2-F1
#
_entry.id   AF-A0A970J0F2-F1
#
_cell.length_a   1.000
_cell.length_b   1.000
_cell.length_c   1.000
_cell.angle_alpha   90.00
_cell.angle_beta   90.00
_cell.angle_gamma   90.00
#
_symmetry.space_group_name_H-M   'P 1'
#
loop_
_entity.id
_entity.type
_entity.pdbx_description
1 polymer ?
#
loop_
_entity_poly.entity_id
_entity_poly.type
_entity_poly.pdbx_seq_one_letter_code
_entity_poly.pdbx_strand_id
1 'polypeptide(L)'
;MVKITINNREVEIHEGATILDAAKLLNIEIPTLCHMNMQDGKTENCKGTCRVCVVEVEGRRNLAPACSTPVTEGMVVKTNTPRAINARRNIVGLLLSDHPQDCLKCEKNLKCELQKLAADLGVKEIKYEGEISTYPMDISSPSVIRDMDKCILCRRCATVCNEIQKVHLLTPVNRGFDTVISSFMSKPFVDTKCTYCGQCLAVCPTGALREVYNYDEVWNVLSDKDKYVIVQTAPAVRVALGEEFGLPAGTDVTKKMVGALKALGFKKVFDTDFAADLTILEEANELIDRLKNGGRLPMITSCCPAWINFVETNYGDMLDYPSSCKSPQQMFGAIAKTYLAEKLGIEPANLVVVSVMPCVAKKYEANREEFSNNGVKDVDIVITTRELAKMIKEAGMDITNVQEEEFDNPLGESTGAGVIFGNSGGVMEAALRTAYETLTGEELGKLEFNEVRGLEGIKETSVKLNDINLNIAVVSSLGNAKKVMDDIKAGKCKYDFIEVMACPGGCIDGGGQPFIRANREVLKKRMEALYNADSNMPIRKSHENPMIKQLYNEFLEHPNSHMAHALLHTEYKNRE
;
A
#
# COMPACT_ATOMS: atom_id res chain seq x y z
N MET A 1 -34.24 -8.57 -15.82
CA MET A 1 -33.16 -9.28 -16.53
C MET A 1 -33.33 -8.99 -18.00
N VAL A 2 -32.25 -8.76 -18.73
CA VAL A 2 -32.24 -8.58 -20.18
C VAL A 2 -31.46 -9.73 -20.82
N LYS A 3 -31.96 -10.25 -21.93
CA LYS A 3 -31.35 -11.34 -22.68
C LYS A 3 -30.62 -10.79 -23.90
N ILE A 4 -29.34 -11.13 -24.01
CA ILE A 4 -28.48 -10.70 -25.12
C ILE A 4 -27.65 -11.86 -25.66
N THR A 5 -27.12 -11.69 -26.87
CA THR A 5 -26.23 -12.68 -27.52
C THR A 5 -24.85 -12.07 -27.73
N ILE A 6 -23.79 -12.72 -27.23
CA ILE A 6 -22.40 -12.34 -27.49
C ILE A 6 -21.69 -13.51 -28.16
N ASN A 7 -21.17 -13.31 -29.38
CA ASN A 7 -20.51 -14.36 -30.16
C ASN A 7 -21.34 -15.66 -30.27
N ASN A 8 -22.64 -15.53 -30.57
CA ASN A 8 -23.62 -16.62 -30.67
C ASN A 8 -23.92 -17.37 -29.35
N ARG A 9 -23.51 -16.81 -28.19
CA ARG A 9 -23.84 -17.34 -26.87
C ARG A 9 -24.80 -16.40 -26.17
N GLU A 10 -25.92 -16.93 -25.70
CA GLU A 10 -26.91 -16.16 -24.95
C GLU A 10 -26.46 -15.98 -23.49
N VAL A 11 -26.78 -14.82 -22.93
CA VAL A 11 -26.59 -14.52 -21.51
C VAL A 11 -27.71 -13.62 -21.02
N GLU A 12 -28.15 -13.85 -19.79
CA GLU A 12 -29.08 -12.96 -19.09
C GLU A 12 -28.33 -12.19 -18.01
N ILE A 13 -28.59 -10.89 -17.93
CA ILE A 13 -27.96 -9.99 -16.94
C ILE A 13 -28.97 -8.93 -16.49
N HIS A 14 -28.71 -8.26 -15.37
CA HIS A 14 -29.57 -7.17 -14.91
C HIS A 14 -29.54 -5.98 -15.88
N GLU A 15 -30.66 -5.27 -15.96
CA GLU A 15 -30.76 -4.04 -16.77
C GLU A 15 -29.79 -2.98 -16.23
N GLY A 16 -29.15 -2.23 -17.13
CA GLY A 16 -28.13 -1.23 -16.77
C GLY A 16 -26.69 -1.75 -16.75
N ALA A 17 -26.47 -3.07 -16.76
CA ALA A 17 -25.14 -3.65 -16.91
C ALA A 17 -24.51 -3.30 -18.27
N THR A 18 -23.18 -3.32 -18.36
CA THR A 18 -22.47 -3.02 -19.61
C THR A 18 -22.27 -4.27 -20.47
N ILE A 19 -21.98 -4.10 -21.76
CA ILE A 19 -21.56 -5.21 -22.63
C ILE A 19 -20.34 -5.93 -22.05
N LEU A 20 -19.41 -5.18 -21.43
CA LEU A 20 -18.22 -5.77 -20.81
C LEU A 20 -18.59 -6.68 -19.62
N ASP A 21 -19.59 -6.32 -18.82
CA ASP A 21 -20.03 -7.16 -17.70
C ASP A 21 -20.71 -8.44 -18.17
N ALA A 22 -21.56 -8.34 -19.20
CA ALA A 22 -22.17 -9.53 -19.81
C ALA A 22 -21.13 -10.45 -20.46
N ALA A 23 -20.08 -9.90 -21.08
CA ALA A 23 -18.98 -10.69 -21.64
C ALA A 23 -18.21 -11.48 -20.57
N LYS A 24 -18.01 -10.90 -19.37
CA LYS A 24 -17.37 -11.58 -18.24
C LYS A 24 -18.14 -12.83 -17.80
N LEU A 25 -19.48 -12.78 -17.76
CA LEU A 25 -20.31 -13.94 -17.40
C LEU A 25 -20.16 -15.13 -18.37
N LEU A 26 -19.78 -14.84 -19.63
CA LEU A 26 -19.53 -15.85 -20.65
C LEU A 26 -18.06 -16.28 -20.72
N ASN A 27 -17.19 -15.79 -19.84
CA ASN A 27 -15.73 -15.96 -19.92
C ASN A 27 -15.16 -15.45 -21.26
N ILE A 28 -15.73 -14.38 -21.81
CA ILE A 28 -15.22 -13.71 -23.02
C ILE A 28 -14.38 -12.51 -22.57
N GLU A 29 -13.07 -12.60 -22.80
CA GLU A 29 -12.16 -11.50 -22.49
C GLU A 29 -12.16 -10.47 -23.62
N ILE A 30 -12.74 -9.29 -23.34
CA ILE A 30 -12.65 -8.13 -24.22
C ILE A 30 -11.43 -7.32 -23.77
N PRO A 31 -10.47 -7.00 -24.67
CA PRO A 31 -9.31 -6.18 -24.31
C PRO A 31 -9.75 -4.85 -23.69
N THR A 32 -9.19 -4.50 -22.53
CA THR A 32 -9.48 -3.26 -21.81
C THR A 32 -8.19 -2.60 -21.36
N LEU A 33 -8.22 -1.26 -21.21
CA LEU A 33 -7.06 -0.49 -20.77
C LEU A 33 -7.44 0.66 -19.82
N CYS A 34 -8.27 1.63 -20.18
CA CYS A 34 -8.64 2.64 -19.18
C CYS A 34 -9.59 2.07 -18.11
N HIS A 35 -10.53 1.23 -18.53
CA HIS A 35 -11.52 0.62 -17.66
C HIS A 35 -10.88 -0.23 -16.57
N MET A 36 -11.24 0.03 -15.32
CA MET A 36 -10.75 -0.68 -14.15
C MET A 36 -11.66 -0.41 -12.94
N ASN A 37 -11.99 -1.46 -12.18
CA ASN A 37 -12.57 -1.31 -10.85
C ASN A 37 -11.49 -0.88 -9.86
N MET A 38 -11.82 0.04 -8.96
CA MET A 38 -10.92 0.49 -7.91
C MET A 38 -10.93 -0.48 -6.72
N GLN A 39 -9.96 -0.29 -5.84
CA GLN A 39 -9.64 -1.16 -4.72
C GLN A 39 -10.79 -1.28 -3.71
N ASP A 40 -11.70 -0.29 -3.65
CA ASP A 40 -12.90 -0.33 -2.82
C ASP A 40 -14.00 -1.30 -3.32
N GLY A 41 -13.83 -1.84 -4.54
CA GLY A 41 -14.78 -2.76 -5.18
C GLY A 41 -16.09 -2.12 -5.64
N LYS A 42 -16.21 -0.79 -5.56
CA LYS A 42 -17.44 -0.05 -5.85
C LYS A 42 -17.22 1.05 -6.88
N THR A 43 -16.07 1.72 -6.81
CA THR A 43 -15.72 2.81 -7.72
C THR A 43 -15.11 2.23 -8.99
N GLU A 44 -15.48 2.79 -10.14
CA GLU A 44 -15.04 2.33 -11.46
C GLU A 44 -14.46 3.49 -12.27
N ASN A 45 -13.27 3.31 -12.84
CA ASN A 45 -12.78 4.23 -13.87
C ASN A 45 -13.33 3.83 -15.24
N CYS A 46 -14.60 4.15 -15.51
CA CYS A 46 -15.19 3.96 -16.83
C CYS A 46 -15.46 5.31 -17.51
N LYS A 47 -14.51 5.76 -18.33
CA LYS A 47 -14.68 6.94 -19.19
C LYS A 47 -14.78 6.61 -20.68
N GLY A 48 -14.56 5.34 -21.05
CA GLY A 48 -14.49 4.91 -22.45
C GLY A 48 -13.44 5.65 -23.28
N THR A 49 -12.45 6.30 -22.63
CA THR A 49 -11.51 7.23 -23.27
C THR A 49 -10.50 6.52 -24.14
N CYS A 50 -9.96 5.38 -23.68
CA CYS A 50 -8.94 4.65 -24.46
C CYS A 50 -9.51 3.94 -25.71
N ARG A 51 -10.83 3.71 -25.78
CA ARG A 51 -11.51 2.97 -26.87
C ARG A 51 -11.00 1.54 -27.17
N VAL A 52 -10.07 0.97 -26.39
CA VAL A 52 -9.54 -0.38 -26.60
C VAL A 52 -10.63 -1.47 -26.54
N CYS A 53 -11.69 -1.28 -25.76
CA CYS A 53 -12.76 -2.26 -25.58
C CYS A 53 -13.85 -2.23 -26.66
N VAL A 54 -13.58 -1.68 -27.85
CA VAL A 54 -14.59 -1.56 -28.92
C VAL A 54 -15.06 -2.92 -29.44
N VAL A 55 -16.37 -3.10 -29.63
CA VAL A 55 -17.03 -4.29 -30.16
C VAL A 55 -18.03 -3.90 -31.26
N GLU A 56 -18.46 -4.88 -32.04
CA GLU A 56 -19.51 -4.70 -33.04
C GLU A 56 -20.87 -5.06 -32.43
N VAL A 57 -21.88 -4.22 -32.68
CA VAL A 57 -23.27 -4.44 -32.24
C VAL A 57 -24.13 -4.40 -33.50
N GLU A 58 -24.96 -5.41 -33.72
CA GLU A 58 -25.82 -5.46 -34.90
C GLU A 58 -26.80 -4.26 -34.93
N GLY A 59 -27.03 -3.72 -36.13
CA GLY A 59 -27.81 -2.49 -36.32
C GLY A 59 -27.06 -1.19 -35.98
N ARG A 60 -25.88 -1.25 -35.34
CA ARG A 60 -25.07 -0.06 -35.02
C ARG A 60 -24.01 0.21 -36.10
N ARG A 61 -24.02 1.41 -36.68
CA ARG A 61 -23.02 1.80 -37.70
C ARG A 61 -21.61 1.84 -37.15
N ASN A 62 -21.39 2.42 -35.96
CA ASN A 62 -20.07 2.57 -35.36
C ASN A 62 -19.80 1.46 -34.33
N LEU A 63 -18.52 1.14 -34.10
CA LEU A 63 -18.15 0.22 -33.01
C LEU A 63 -18.52 0.83 -31.65
N ALA A 64 -18.96 -0.02 -30.73
CA ALA A 64 -19.40 0.34 -29.40
C ALA A 64 -18.29 0.10 -28.37
N PRO A 65 -17.96 1.04 -27.47
CA PRO A 65 -17.10 0.73 -26.33
C PRO A 65 -17.83 -0.21 -25.38
N ALA A 66 -17.34 -1.45 -25.19
CA ALA A 66 -18.03 -2.44 -24.37
C ALA A 66 -18.16 -2.01 -22.91
N CYS A 67 -17.17 -1.29 -22.37
CA CYS A 67 -17.16 -0.88 -20.96
C CYS A 67 -18.18 0.22 -20.61
N SER A 68 -18.71 0.95 -21.59
CA SER A 68 -19.59 2.11 -21.35
C SER A 68 -20.87 2.06 -22.18
N THR A 69 -21.19 0.90 -22.75
CA THR A 69 -22.43 0.69 -23.51
C THR A 69 -23.31 -0.24 -22.69
N PRO A 70 -24.45 0.24 -22.17
CA PRO A 70 -25.43 -0.61 -21.49
C PRO A 70 -26.00 -1.66 -22.44
N VAL A 71 -26.31 -2.84 -21.91
CA VAL A 71 -27.01 -3.88 -22.66
C VAL A 71 -28.50 -3.56 -22.78
N THR A 72 -29.13 -4.00 -23.88
CA THR A 72 -30.57 -3.86 -24.13
C THR A 72 -31.12 -5.19 -24.58
N GLU A 73 -32.40 -5.46 -24.31
CA GLU A 73 -33.07 -6.70 -24.73
C GLU A 73 -32.85 -7.00 -26.22
N GLY A 74 -32.50 -8.24 -26.55
CA GLY A 74 -32.26 -8.70 -27.91
C GLY A 74 -30.96 -8.18 -28.56
N MET A 75 -30.08 -7.51 -27.81
CA MET A 75 -28.81 -7.02 -28.35
C MET A 75 -27.91 -8.17 -28.82
N VAL A 76 -27.39 -8.06 -30.05
CA VAL A 76 -26.43 -9.01 -30.62
C VAL A 76 -25.06 -8.35 -30.76
N VAL A 77 -24.07 -8.88 -30.03
CA VAL A 77 -22.70 -8.35 -29.95
C VAL A 77 -21.72 -9.35 -30.56
N LYS A 78 -20.80 -8.86 -31.39
CA LYS A 78 -19.67 -9.63 -31.92
C LYS A 78 -18.36 -8.98 -31.48
N THR A 79 -17.58 -9.70 -30.67
CA THR A 79 -16.36 -9.16 -30.05
C THR A 79 -15.09 -9.46 -30.85
N ASN A 80 -15.17 -10.39 -31.81
CA ASN A 80 -14.04 -10.98 -32.53
C ASN A 80 -14.11 -10.80 -34.07
N THR A 81 -14.89 -9.84 -34.57
CA THR A 81 -14.93 -9.57 -36.01
C THR A 81 -13.61 -8.94 -36.48
N PRO A 82 -13.19 -9.16 -37.74
CA PRO A 82 -11.99 -8.51 -38.29
C PRO A 82 -12.03 -6.99 -38.14
N ARG A 83 -13.23 -6.41 -38.26
CA ARG A 83 -13.49 -4.99 -38.08
C ARG A 83 -13.18 -4.53 -36.64
N ALA A 84 -13.70 -5.23 -35.62
CA ALA A 84 -13.42 -4.90 -34.23
C ALA A 84 -11.94 -5.09 -33.89
N ILE A 85 -11.34 -6.21 -34.31
CA ILE A 85 -9.92 -6.53 -34.06
C ILE A 85 -9.00 -5.46 -34.68
N ASN A 86 -9.21 -5.10 -35.95
CA ASN A 86 -8.41 -4.08 -36.63
C ASN A 86 -8.55 -2.70 -35.98
N ALA A 87 -9.76 -2.34 -35.52
CA ALA A 87 -9.96 -1.10 -34.80
C ALA A 87 -9.17 -1.06 -33.49
N ARG A 88 -9.19 -2.13 -32.69
CA ARG A 88 -8.39 -2.22 -31.45
C ARG A 88 -6.90 -2.11 -31.73
N ARG A 89 -6.40 -2.80 -32.76
CA ARG A 89 -4.99 -2.72 -33.18
C ARG A 89 -4.58 -1.30 -33.55
N ASN A 90 -5.41 -0.60 -34.33
CA ASN A 90 -5.14 0.79 -34.72
C ASN A 90 -5.18 1.75 -33.52
N ILE A 91 -6.13 1.57 -32.60
CA ILE A 91 -6.24 2.38 -31.38
C ILE A 91 -4.99 2.22 -30.50
N VAL A 92 -4.50 0.99 -30.31
CA VAL A 92 -3.26 0.76 -29.56
C VAL A 92 -2.06 1.31 -30.31
N GLY A 93 -2.01 1.20 -31.64
CA GLY A 93 -1.00 1.86 -32.46
C GLY A 93 -0.96 3.38 -32.28
N LEU A 94 -2.12 4.04 -32.16
CA LEU A 94 -2.21 5.48 -31.89
C LEU A 94 -1.76 5.84 -30.46
N LEU A 95 -2.01 4.98 -29.47
CA LEU A 95 -1.45 5.18 -28.13
C LEU A 95 0.07 5.08 -28.14
N LEU A 96 0.61 4.17 -28.94
CA LEU A 96 2.06 3.97 -29.05
C LEU A 96 2.75 5.03 -29.90
N SER A 97 2.05 5.73 -30.80
CA SER A 97 2.65 6.80 -31.61
C SER A 97 3.02 8.05 -30.80
N ASP A 98 2.44 8.20 -29.60
CA ASP A 98 2.71 9.29 -28.65
C ASP A 98 3.35 8.76 -27.34
N HIS A 99 3.87 7.52 -27.36
CA HIS A 99 4.46 6.88 -26.17
C HIS A 99 5.92 6.47 -26.43
N PRO A 100 6.88 6.84 -25.56
CA PRO A 100 8.25 6.38 -25.68
C PRO A 100 8.37 4.86 -25.70
N GLN A 101 9.14 4.33 -26.66
CA GLN A 101 9.37 2.88 -26.83
C GLN A 101 10.66 2.42 -26.14
N ASP A 102 10.99 3.02 -25.01
CA ASP A 102 12.19 2.74 -24.20
C ASP A 102 12.00 1.54 -23.25
N CYS A 103 11.21 0.55 -23.64
CA CYS A 103 10.73 -0.52 -22.76
C CYS A 103 11.85 -1.27 -22.02
N LEU A 104 13.04 -1.40 -22.62
CA LEU A 104 14.19 -2.06 -21.98
C LEU A 104 14.78 -1.28 -20.80
N LYS A 105 14.52 0.04 -20.75
CA LYS A 105 14.93 0.93 -19.66
C LYS A 105 13.79 1.20 -18.67
N CYS A 106 12.55 0.98 -19.09
CA CYS A 106 11.36 1.23 -18.30
C CYS A 106 11.14 0.16 -17.23
N GLU A 107 10.79 0.58 -16.03
CA GLU A 107 10.70 -0.27 -14.85
C GLU A 107 9.39 -1.06 -14.77
N LYS A 108 8.43 -0.68 -15.62
CA LYS A 108 7.23 -1.47 -15.91
C LYS A 108 7.47 -2.52 -17.00
N ASN A 109 8.70 -2.73 -17.48
CA ASN A 109 8.98 -3.80 -18.43
C ASN A 109 8.44 -5.15 -17.93
N LEU A 110 7.81 -5.92 -18.83
CA LEU A 110 7.12 -7.19 -18.54
C LEU A 110 5.90 -7.08 -17.61
N LYS A 111 5.62 -5.91 -17.04
CA LYS A 111 4.47 -5.62 -16.17
C LYS A 111 3.53 -4.56 -16.74
N CYS A 112 3.90 -3.94 -17.86
CA CYS A 112 3.17 -2.87 -18.53
C CYS A 112 1.94 -3.42 -19.25
N GLU A 113 0.76 -2.90 -18.91
CA GLU A 113 -0.50 -3.32 -19.54
C GLU A 113 -0.57 -2.89 -21.00
N LEU A 114 0.01 -1.74 -21.36
CA LEU A 114 0.08 -1.29 -22.75
C LEU A 114 0.99 -2.20 -23.59
N GLN A 115 2.14 -2.59 -23.05
CA GLN A 115 3.07 -3.52 -23.70
C GLN A 115 2.41 -4.88 -23.93
N LYS A 116 1.77 -5.45 -22.90
CA LYS A 116 1.02 -6.72 -23.01
C LYS A 116 -0.08 -6.62 -24.07
N LEU A 117 -0.88 -5.55 -24.02
CA LEU A 117 -1.99 -5.34 -24.94
C LEU A 117 -1.52 -5.21 -26.40
N ALA A 118 -0.41 -4.51 -26.64
CA ALA A 118 0.20 -4.40 -27.97
C ALA A 118 0.63 -5.77 -28.51
N ALA A 119 1.26 -6.59 -27.65
CA ALA A 119 1.66 -7.96 -27.99
C ALA A 119 0.45 -8.85 -28.30
N ASP A 120 -0.56 -8.86 -27.42
CA ASP A 120 -1.76 -9.69 -27.56
C ASP A 120 -2.55 -9.37 -28.85
N LEU A 121 -2.59 -8.09 -29.27
CA LEU A 121 -3.27 -7.65 -30.49
C LEU A 121 -2.42 -7.77 -31.77
N GLY A 122 -1.16 -8.19 -31.63
CA GLY A 122 -0.21 -8.31 -32.73
C GLY A 122 0.15 -6.97 -33.37
N VAL A 123 0.30 -5.91 -32.58
CA VAL A 123 0.83 -4.62 -33.06
C VAL A 123 2.34 -4.79 -33.29
N LYS A 124 2.74 -4.91 -34.56
CA LYS A 124 4.15 -5.10 -34.95
C LYS A 124 4.85 -3.81 -35.36
N GLU A 125 4.09 -2.89 -35.94
CA GLU A 125 4.57 -1.63 -36.48
C GLU A 125 3.56 -0.54 -36.14
N ILE A 126 4.07 0.66 -35.82
CA ILE A 126 3.24 1.84 -35.61
C ILE A 126 3.07 2.51 -36.96
N LYS A 127 1.85 2.44 -37.49
CA LYS A 127 1.52 2.98 -38.83
C LYS A 127 1.36 4.50 -38.87
N TYR A 128 1.42 5.14 -37.70
CA TYR A 128 1.13 6.55 -37.51
C TYR A 128 2.40 7.22 -37.00
N GLU A 129 2.94 8.14 -37.80
CA GLU A 129 4.06 9.00 -37.41
C GLU A 129 3.50 10.36 -36.98
N GLY A 130 4.13 11.00 -36.00
CA GLY A 130 3.67 12.27 -35.46
C GLY A 130 4.62 12.82 -34.40
N GLU A 131 4.29 14.02 -33.92
CA GLU A 131 4.96 14.60 -32.75
C GLU A 131 4.66 13.75 -31.51
N ILE A 132 5.69 13.54 -30.69
CA ILE A 132 5.57 12.87 -29.39
C ILE A 132 5.58 13.95 -28.32
N SER A 133 4.58 13.90 -27.45
CA SER A 133 4.44 14.79 -26.32
C SER A 133 5.60 14.60 -25.34
N THR A 134 6.17 15.70 -24.84
CA THR A 134 7.23 15.65 -23.83
C THR A 134 6.98 16.64 -22.70
N TYR A 135 7.33 16.23 -21.49
CA TYR A 135 7.04 16.91 -20.24
C TYR A 135 8.23 16.79 -19.28
N PRO A 136 8.47 17.79 -18.41
CA PRO A 136 9.45 17.65 -17.34
C PRO A 136 9.10 16.47 -16.41
N MET A 137 10.09 15.62 -16.16
CA MET A 137 9.96 14.55 -15.18
C MET A 137 10.02 15.13 -13.77
N ASP A 138 9.07 14.75 -12.91
CA ASP A 138 9.08 15.13 -11.50
C ASP A 138 9.71 14.01 -10.67
N ILE A 139 10.91 14.30 -10.18
CA ILE A 139 11.74 13.48 -9.29
C ILE A 139 11.94 14.14 -7.92
N SER A 140 11.10 15.13 -7.59
CA SER A 140 11.25 15.94 -6.36
C SER A 140 10.96 15.18 -5.07
N SER A 141 10.11 14.16 -5.15
CA SER A 141 9.68 13.36 -4.00
C SER A 141 10.64 12.20 -3.76
N PRO A 142 10.94 11.84 -2.50
CA PRO A 142 11.69 10.63 -2.18
C PRO A 142 10.86 9.34 -2.37
N SER A 143 9.57 9.43 -2.74
CA SER A 143 8.66 8.29 -2.77
C SER A 143 8.13 7.95 -4.16
N VAL A 144 7.82 8.97 -4.98
CA VAL A 144 7.10 8.80 -6.24
C VAL A 144 7.75 9.62 -7.35
N ILE A 145 7.97 9.00 -8.50
CA ILE A 145 8.40 9.63 -9.74
C ILE A 145 7.20 9.75 -10.69
N ARG A 146 7.09 10.91 -11.34
CA ARG A 146 6.06 11.20 -12.34
C ARG A 146 6.71 11.54 -13.68
N ASP A 147 6.46 10.68 -14.66
CA ASP A 147 6.98 10.76 -16.04
C ASP A 147 5.78 10.83 -16.99
N MET A 148 5.38 12.03 -17.41
CA MET A 148 4.15 12.21 -18.19
C MET A 148 4.30 11.85 -19.67
N ASP A 149 5.52 11.68 -20.18
CA ASP A 149 5.77 11.16 -21.52
C ASP A 149 5.25 9.72 -21.63
N LYS A 150 5.21 8.98 -20.52
CA LYS A 150 4.67 7.62 -20.46
C LYS A 150 3.17 7.58 -20.16
N CYS A 151 2.48 8.71 -20.05
CA CYS A 151 1.06 8.77 -19.70
C CYS A 151 0.15 8.54 -20.91
N ILE A 152 -0.77 7.58 -20.83
CA ILE A 152 -1.78 7.32 -21.88
C ILE A 152 -3.15 7.97 -21.58
N LEU A 153 -3.19 8.96 -20.68
CA LEU A 153 -4.42 9.66 -20.25
C LEU A 153 -5.59 8.73 -19.85
N CYS A 154 -5.27 7.56 -19.28
CA CYS A 154 -6.29 6.58 -18.87
C CYS A 154 -7.13 7.03 -17.67
N ARG A 155 -6.64 8.03 -16.91
CA ARG A 155 -7.26 8.64 -15.73
C ARG A 155 -7.47 7.74 -14.51
N ARG A 156 -7.00 6.47 -14.54
CA ARG A 156 -7.06 5.57 -13.36
C ARG A 156 -6.45 6.21 -12.12
N CYS A 157 -5.29 6.86 -12.27
CA CYS A 157 -4.59 7.57 -11.18
C CYS A 157 -5.41 8.74 -10.61
N ALA A 158 -6.11 9.49 -11.46
CA ALA A 158 -6.98 10.58 -11.03
C ALA A 158 -8.22 10.05 -10.29
N THR A 159 -8.85 8.98 -10.80
CA THR A 159 -9.99 8.34 -10.12
C THR A 159 -9.61 7.85 -8.74
N VAL A 160 -8.54 7.07 -8.58
CA VAL A 160 -8.15 6.58 -7.23
C VAL A 160 -7.76 7.73 -6.29
N CYS A 161 -7.08 8.76 -6.79
CA CYS A 161 -6.68 9.90 -5.97
C CYS A 161 -7.87 10.75 -5.49
N ASN A 162 -8.88 10.96 -6.34
CA ASN A 162 -9.95 11.91 -6.10
C ASN A 162 -11.22 11.25 -5.57
N GLU A 163 -11.49 10.00 -5.96
CA GLU A 163 -12.72 9.30 -5.59
C GLU A 163 -12.50 8.39 -4.37
N ILE A 164 -11.35 7.72 -4.28
CA ILE A 164 -11.01 6.84 -3.15
C ILE A 164 -10.26 7.59 -2.05
N GLN A 165 -9.17 8.25 -2.40
CA GLN A 165 -8.27 8.86 -1.40
C GLN A 165 -8.71 10.27 -0.99
N LYS A 166 -9.56 10.96 -1.78
CA LYS A 166 -10.01 12.34 -1.52
C LYS A 166 -8.86 13.34 -1.28
N VAL A 167 -7.67 13.05 -1.83
CA VAL A 167 -6.53 13.98 -1.81
C VAL A 167 -6.69 15.05 -2.89
N HIS A 168 -7.42 14.73 -3.97
CA HIS A 168 -7.69 15.67 -5.07
C HIS A 168 -6.44 16.24 -5.75
N LEU A 169 -5.36 15.45 -5.78
CA LEU A 169 -4.07 15.90 -6.32
C LEU A 169 -4.03 15.90 -7.85
N LEU A 170 -4.62 14.90 -8.51
CA LEU A 170 -4.41 14.64 -9.94
C LEU A 170 -5.67 14.93 -10.75
N THR A 171 -5.55 15.77 -11.78
CA THR A 171 -6.65 16.08 -12.70
C THR A 171 -6.15 16.25 -14.13
N PRO A 172 -6.95 15.91 -15.16
CA PRO A 172 -6.64 16.35 -16.52
C PRO A 172 -6.73 17.88 -16.62
N VAL A 173 -5.67 18.51 -17.12
CA VAL A 173 -5.62 19.94 -17.44
C VAL A 173 -5.47 20.13 -18.95
N ASN A 174 -5.67 21.37 -19.43
CA ASN A 174 -5.65 21.74 -20.85
C ASN A 174 -6.74 21.04 -21.70
N ARG A 175 -6.60 21.08 -23.04
CA ARG A 175 -7.57 20.53 -24.00
C ARG A 175 -6.86 20.00 -25.24
N GLY A 176 -7.52 19.10 -25.97
CA GLY A 176 -6.96 18.55 -27.22
C GLY A 176 -5.67 17.79 -26.98
N PHE A 177 -4.68 17.99 -27.85
CA PHE A 177 -3.36 17.36 -27.76
C PHE A 177 -2.56 17.79 -26.53
N ASP A 178 -2.81 18.97 -25.97
CA ASP A 178 -2.11 19.49 -24.78
C ASP A 178 -2.61 18.89 -23.46
N THR A 179 -3.59 17.98 -23.51
CA THR A 179 -4.21 17.41 -22.32
C THR A 179 -3.21 16.57 -21.55
N VAL A 180 -2.95 16.91 -20.29
CA VAL A 180 -2.01 16.16 -19.43
C VAL A 180 -2.62 15.94 -18.05
N ILE A 181 -2.30 14.83 -17.40
CA ILE A 181 -2.63 14.64 -15.98
C ILE A 181 -1.65 15.48 -15.16
N SER A 182 -2.16 16.43 -14.38
CA SER A 182 -1.32 17.31 -13.57
C SER A 182 -1.85 17.59 -12.17
N SER A 183 -0.94 18.06 -11.34
CA SER A 183 -1.19 18.70 -10.05
C SER A 183 -1.65 20.14 -10.24
N PHE A 184 -2.17 20.76 -9.17
CA PHE A 184 -2.52 22.18 -9.19
C PHE A 184 -1.30 23.03 -9.56
N MET A 185 -1.47 23.93 -10.54
CA MET A 185 -0.39 24.75 -11.13
C MET A 185 0.82 23.96 -11.64
N SER A 186 0.68 22.66 -11.92
CA SER A 186 1.77 21.77 -12.32
C SER A 186 2.96 21.76 -11.36
N LYS A 187 2.70 22.01 -10.07
CA LYS A 187 3.73 21.94 -9.03
C LYS A 187 4.29 20.52 -8.89
N PRO A 188 5.59 20.37 -8.58
CA PRO A 188 6.17 19.07 -8.25
C PRO A 188 5.50 18.49 -6.99
N PHE A 189 5.45 17.16 -6.86
CA PHE A 189 4.70 16.50 -5.79
C PHE A 189 5.14 16.91 -4.38
N VAL A 190 6.42 17.25 -4.18
CA VAL A 190 6.93 17.75 -2.89
C VAL A 190 6.24 19.05 -2.43
N ASP A 191 5.81 19.90 -3.37
CA ASP A 191 5.18 21.20 -3.13
C ASP A 191 3.64 21.12 -3.16
N THR A 192 3.08 19.92 -2.97
CA THR A 192 1.64 19.66 -3.05
C THR A 192 1.15 18.88 -1.83
N LYS A 193 -0.17 18.72 -1.72
CA LYS A 193 -0.80 17.89 -0.68
C LYS A 193 -0.68 16.37 -0.94
N CYS A 194 0.31 15.94 -1.72
CA CYS A 194 0.55 14.52 -1.96
C CYS A 194 0.88 13.81 -0.65
N THR A 195 0.14 12.75 -0.33
CA THR A 195 0.37 11.96 0.88
C THR A 195 1.37 10.82 0.68
N TYR A 196 1.86 10.65 -0.55
CA TYR A 196 2.74 9.57 -0.99
C TYR A 196 2.16 8.16 -0.78
N CYS A 197 0.84 7.98 -0.66
CA CYS A 197 0.23 6.66 -0.47
C CYS A 197 0.52 5.63 -1.59
N GLY A 198 0.93 6.10 -2.78
CA GLY A 198 1.27 5.24 -3.91
C GLY A 198 0.09 4.52 -4.57
N GLN A 199 -1.15 4.87 -4.24
CA GLN A 199 -2.31 4.25 -4.87
C GLN A 199 -2.46 4.62 -6.35
N CYS A 200 -1.95 5.80 -6.75
CA CYS A 200 -1.93 6.24 -8.14
C CYS A 200 -0.95 5.41 -9.01
N LEU A 201 0.20 5.00 -8.49
CA LEU A 201 1.15 4.12 -9.19
C LEU A 201 0.69 2.66 -9.21
N ALA A 202 -0.08 2.22 -8.19
CA ALA A 202 -0.62 0.86 -8.11
C ALA A 202 -1.63 0.56 -9.23
N VAL A 203 -2.35 1.58 -9.69
CA VAL A 203 -3.34 1.49 -10.79
C VAL A 203 -2.79 1.95 -12.14
N CYS A 204 -1.56 2.49 -12.19
CA CYS A 204 -0.98 3.01 -13.42
C CYS A 204 -0.60 1.85 -14.38
N PRO A 205 -1.15 1.82 -15.62
CA PRO A 205 -0.91 0.73 -16.56
C PRO A 205 0.47 0.80 -17.26
N THR A 206 1.17 1.92 -17.14
CA THR A 206 2.46 2.23 -17.80
C THR A 206 3.49 2.71 -16.77
N GLY A 207 4.67 3.13 -17.25
CA GLY A 207 5.74 3.72 -16.42
C GLY A 207 5.52 5.18 -16.02
N ALA A 208 4.30 5.73 -16.19
CA ALA A 208 4.04 7.15 -15.99
C ALA A 208 4.09 7.58 -14.51
N LEU A 209 3.76 6.66 -13.61
CA LEU A 209 3.86 6.82 -12.17
C LEU A 209 4.55 5.58 -11.62
N ARG A 210 5.66 5.79 -10.91
CA ARG A 210 6.49 4.73 -10.33
C ARG A 210 7.08 5.18 -9.01
N GLU A 211 7.55 4.24 -8.22
CA GLU A 211 8.29 4.51 -7.00
C GLU A 211 9.70 5.04 -7.30
N VAL A 212 10.27 5.78 -6.35
CA VAL A 212 11.72 6.03 -6.32
C VAL A 212 12.42 4.74 -5.94
N TYR A 213 13.45 4.38 -6.69
CA TYR A 213 14.24 3.19 -6.44
C TYR A 213 15.46 3.51 -5.57
N ASN A 214 15.63 2.77 -4.48
CA ASN A 214 16.72 2.88 -3.54
C ASN A 214 17.58 1.61 -3.47
N TYR A 215 17.29 0.57 -4.26
CA TYR A 215 18.07 -0.68 -4.20
C TYR A 215 19.53 -0.51 -4.65
N ASP A 216 19.85 0.45 -5.54
CA ASP A 216 21.23 0.80 -5.87
C ASP A 216 21.99 1.36 -4.65
N GLU A 217 21.31 2.15 -3.81
CA GLU A 217 21.85 2.65 -2.55
C GLU A 217 22.12 1.49 -1.58
N VAL A 218 21.22 0.50 -1.54
CA VAL A 218 21.41 -0.73 -0.75
C VAL A 218 22.62 -1.51 -1.25
N TRP A 219 22.77 -1.70 -2.56
CA TRP A 219 23.94 -2.36 -3.13
C TRP A 219 25.25 -1.66 -2.76
N ASN A 220 25.26 -0.33 -2.80
CA ASN A 220 26.43 0.45 -2.41
C ASN A 220 26.82 0.22 -0.96
N VAL A 221 25.87 0.31 -0.01
CA VAL A 221 26.18 0.10 1.42
C VAL A 221 26.51 -1.36 1.74
N LEU A 222 25.93 -2.34 1.04
CA LEU A 222 26.27 -3.76 1.21
C LEU A 222 27.71 -4.06 0.74
N SER A 223 28.22 -3.30 -0.22
CA SER A 223 29.60 -3.42 -0.71
C SER A 223 30.63 -2.70 0.17
N ASP A 224 30.18 -1.79 1.04
CA ASP A 224 31.02 -1.03 1.95
C ASP A 224 31.41 -1.89 3.17
N LYS A 225 32.72 -2.12 3.34
CA LYS A 225 33.26 -2.96 4.41
C LYS A 225 33.26 -2.27 5.77
N ASP A 226 33.17 -0.95 5.79
CA ASP A 226 33.17 -0.15 7.02
C ASP A 226 31.75 0.01 7.59
N LYS A 227 30.73 -0.42 6.84
CA LYS A 227 29.33 -0.39 7.27
C LYS A 227 28.84 -1.74 7.75
N TYR A 228 28.09 -1.69 8.84
CA TYR A 228 27.33 -2.83 9.35
C TYR A 228 25.89 -2.71 8.91
N VAL A 229 25.54 -3.36 7.80
CA VAL A 229 24.20 -3.22 7.20
C VAL A 229 23.25 -4.29 7.74
N ILE A 230 22.16 -3.84 8.36
CA ILE A 230 21.05 -4.67 8.82
C ILE A 230 19.79 -4.36 8.03
N VAL A 231 18.83 -5.28 8.06
CA VAL A 231 17.54 -5.09 7.41
C VAL A 231 16.38 -5.51 8.30
N GLN A 232 15.29 -4.73 8.27
CA GLN A 232 14.00 -5.10 8.85
C GLN A 232 12.94 -5.29 7.76
N THR A 233 12.02 -6.24 7.94
CA THR A 233 10.95 -6.51 6.96
C THR A 233 9.57 -6.32 7.55
N ALA A 234 8.71 -5.58 6.84
CA ALA A 234 7.34 -5.34 7.26
C ALA A 234 6.42 -6.57 7.11
N PRO A 235 5.32 -6.65 7.89
CA PRO A 235 4.49 -7.86 7.95
C PRO A 235 3.94 -8.26 6.59
N ALA A 236 3.43 -7.31 5.80
CA ALA A 236 2.79 -7.61 4.52
C ALA A 236 3.76 -8.02 3.39
N VAL A 237 5.09 -7.91 3.58
CA VAL A 237 6.08 -8.31 2.58
C VAL A 237 6.10 -9.84 2.47
N ARG A 238 6.04 -10.55 3.61
CA ARG A 238 6.17 -12.01 3.70
C ARG A 238 5.07 -12.78 2.97
N VAL A 239 3.90 -12.16 2.75
CA VAL A 239 2.73 -12.78 2.08
C VAL A 239 2.53 -12.33 0.63
N ALA A 240 3.34 -11.37 0.16
CA ALA A 240 3.21 -10.78 -1.17
C ALA A 240 4.47 -10.96 -2.03
N LEU A 241 5.67 -11.01 -1.43
CA LEU A 241 6.93 -11.11 -2.15
C LEU A 241 6.98 -12.31 -3.11
N GLY A 242 6.40 -13.45 -2.71
CA GLY A 242 6.36 -14.65 -3.55
C GLY A 242 5.65 -14.46 -4.90
N GLU A 243 4.70 -13.52 -5.01
CA GLU A 243 3.98 -13.26 -6.26
C GLU A 243 4.90 -12.79 -7.39
N GLU A 244 5.98 -12.08 -7.04
CA GLU A 244 7.01 -11.64 -7.99
C GLU A 244 7.81 -12.80 -8.56
N PHE A 245 7.72 -13.99 -7.96
CA PHE A 245 8.38 -15.23 -8.36
C PHE A 245 7.36 -16.28 -8.86
N GLY A 246 6.12 -15.86 -9.14
CA GLY A 246 5.07 -16.72 -9.68
C GLY A 246 4.37 -17.61 -8.64
N LEU A 247 4.65 -17.43 -7.34
CA LEU A 247 3.90 -18.12 -6.29
C LEU A 247 2.47 -17.57 -6.18
N PRO A 248 1.49 -18.39 -5.76
CA PRO A 248 0.14 -17.93 -5.49
C PRO A 248 0.09 -16.80 -4.46
N ALA A 249 -0.83 -15.86 -4.64
CA ALA A 249 -1.10 -14.81 -3.65
C ALA A 249 -1.39 -15.39 -2.27
N GLY A 250 -0.81 -14.78 -1.22
CA GLY A 250 -0.94 -15.25 0.16
C GLY A 250 -0.01 -16.40 0.54
N THR A 251 0.93 -16.79 -0.34
CA THR A 251 1.98 -17.74 0.05
C THR A 251 2.93 -17.07 1.04
N ASP A 252 3.04 -17.65 2.24
CA ASP A 252 4.01 -17.22 3.24
C ASP A 252 5.43 -17.62 2.79
N VAL A 253 6.29 -16.63 2.58
CA VAL A 253 7.70 -16.81 2.21
C VAL A 253 8.65 -16.29 3.28
N THR A 254 8.22 -16.17 4.54
CA THR A 254 9.00 -15.56 5.64
C THR A 254 10.43 -16.10 5.71
N LYS A 255 10.59 -17.41 5.90
CA LYS A 255 11.92 -18.01 6.07
C LYS A 255 12.79 -17.93 4.81
N LYS A 256 12.17 -18.03 3.63
CA LYS A 256 12.85 -17.90 2.34
C LYS A 256 13.29 -16.46 2.06
N MET A 257 12.48 -15.48 2.48
CA MET A 257 12.81 -14.06 2.44
C MET A 257 14.01 -13.77 3.34
N VAL A 258 14.04 -14.31 4.56
CA VAL A 258 15.17 -14.15 5.48
C VAL A 258 16.45 -14.75 4.89
N GLY A 259 16.39 -16.00 4.40
CA GLY A 259 17.53 -16.63 3.74
C GLY A 259 18.02 -15.84 2.52
N ALA A 260 17.11 -15.25 1.75
CA ALA A 260 17.47 -14.44 0.59
C ALA A 260 18.19 -13.15 1.01
N LEU A 261 17.70 -12.47 2.05
CA LEU A 261 18.34 -11.27 2.60
C LEU A 261 19.74 -11.58 3.16
N LYS A 262 19.92 -12.68 3.87
CA LYS A 262 21.24 -13.12 4.33
C LYS A 262 22.18 -13.44 3.17
N ALA A 263 21.68 -14.14 2.14
CA ALA A 263 22.43 -14.43 0.93
C ALA A 263 22.81 -13.17 0.12
N LEU A 264 22.01 -12.10 0.18
CA LEU A 264 22.35 -10.78 -0.40
C LEU A 264 23.50 -10.08 0.34
N GLY A 265 23.82 -10.49 1.56
CA GLY A 265 24.96 -9.97 2.33
C GLY A 265 24.61 -9.10 3.53
N PHE A 266 23.32 -8.96 3.88
CA PHE A 266 22.91 -8.30 5.12
C PHE A 266 23.50 -9.04 6.34
N LYS A 267 24.10 -8.29 7.27
CA LYS A 267 24.78 -8.87 8.44
C LYS A 267 23.80 -9.48 9.43
N LYS A 268 22.64 -8.85 9.57
CA LYS A 268 21.52 -9.28 10.41
C LYS A 268 20.20 -8.96 9.71
N VAL A 269 19.26 -9.89 9.81
CA VAL A 269 17.91 -9.78 9.27
C VAL A 269 16.92 -9.86 10.41
N PHE A 270 16.14 -8.80 10.60
CA PHE A 270 15.21 -8.63 11.70
C PHE A 270 13.78 -8.45 11.20
N ASP A 271 12.82 -8.56 12.11
CA ASP A 271 11.40 -8.44 11.80
C ASP A 271 10.87 -7.08 12.29
N THR A 272 10.21 -6.31 11.41
CA THR A 272 9.53 -5.08 11.85
C THR A 272 8.38 -5.41 12.81
N ASP A 273 7.87 -6.64 12.81
CA ASP A 273 6.79 -7.08 13.70
C ASP A 273 7.23 -7.07 15.18
N PHE A 274 8.54 -7.17 15.47
CA PHE A 274 9.08 -6.90 16.82
C PHE A 274 8.72 -5.48 17.25
N ALA A 275 8.98 -4.49 16.38
CA ALA A 275 8.65 -3.11 16.69
C ALA A 275 7.15 -2.81 16.59
N ALA A 276 6.37 -3.63 15.88
CA ALA A 276 4.92 -3.57 15.94
C ALA A 276 4.41 -3.94 17.33
N ASP A 277 4.97 -4.99 17.94
CA ASP A 277 4.68 -5.30 19.35
C ASP A 277 5.06 -4.14 20.28
N LEU A 278 6.23 -3.52 20.05
CA LEU A 278 6.66 -2.33 20.80
C LEU A 278 5.67 -1.16 20.66
N THR A 279 5.20 -0.89 19.44
CA THR A 279 4.18 0.12 19.18
C THR A 279 2.90 -0.17 19.96
N ILE A 280 2.45 -1.43 20.02
CA ILE A 280 1.26 -1.79 20.79
C ILE A 280 1.43 -1.52 22.28
N LEU A 281 2.61 -1.79 22.86
CA LEU A 281 2.80 -1.50 24.28
C LEU A 281 2.70 0.00 24.57
N GLU A 282 3.36 0.86 23.78
CA GLU A 282 3.27 2.31 23.98
C GLU A 282 1.86 2.85 23.67
N GLU A 283 1.27 2.45 22.53
CA GLU A 283 -0.01 2.98 22.06
C GLU A 283 -1.18 2.51 22.93
N ALA A 284 -1.16 1.26 23.42
CA ALA A 284 -2.16 0.80 24.37
C ALA A 284 -2.05 1.54 25.71
N ASN A 285 -0.83 1.84 26.19
CA ASN A 285 -0.65 2.62 27.41
C ASN A 285 -1.06 4.09 27.22
N GLU A 286 -0.80 4.69 26.06
CA GLU A 286 -1.29 6.03 25.71
C GLU A 286 -2.82 6.07 25.67
N LEU A 287 -3.48 5.06 25.09
CA LEU A 287 -4.94 4.96 25.10
C LEU A 287 -5.48 4.90 26.53
N ILE A 288 -4.88 4.05 27.37
CA ILE A 288 -5.26 3.89 28.77
C ILE A 288 -5.11 5.20 29.53
N ASP A 289 -4.01 5.92 29.33
CA ASP A 289 -3.76 7.23 29.93
C ASP A 289 -4.84 8.24 29.50
N ARG A 290 -5.10 8.37 28.19
CA ARG A 290 -6.14 9.28 27.67
C ARG A 290 -7.52 8.96 28.24
N LEU A 291 -7.88 7.68 28.37
CA LEU A 291 -9.16 7.25 28.96
C LEU A 291 -9.28 7.57 30.46
N LYS A 292 -8.22 7.36 31.24
CA LYS A 292 -8.25 7.53 32.71
C LYS A 292 -8.05 8.98 33.15
N ASN A 293 -7.20 9.72 32.45
CA ASN A 293 -6.74 11.05 32.86
C ASN A 293 -7.38 12.19 32.06
N GLY A 294 -8.41 11.90 31.26
CA GLY A 294 -9.15 12.91 30.50
C GLY A 294 -8.36 13.50 29.33
N GLY A 295 -7.50 12.69 28.70
CA GLY A 295 -6.77 13.06 27.50
C GLY A 295 -7.68 13.22 26.29
N ARG A 296 -7.12 13.73 25.18
CA ARG A 296 -7.89 13.99 23.95
C ARG A 296 -8.39 12.68 23.33
N LEU A 297 -9.71 12.57 23.14
CA LEU A 297 -10.37 11.48 22.43
C LEU A 297 -11.19 11.98 21.21
N PRO A 298 -11.35 11.16 20.16
CA PRO A 298 -10.74 9.83 19.98
C PRO A 298 -9.21 9.86 19.89
N MET A 299 -8.54 8.80 20.33
CA MET A 299 -7.16 8.57 19.92
C MET A 299 -7.16 7.98 18.50
N ILE A 300 -6.23 8.40 17.64
CA ILE A 300 -6.13 7.89 16.26
C ILE A 300 -4.75 7.27 16.05
N THR A 301 -4.68 6.10 15.45
CA THR A 301 -3.37 5.47 15.18
C THR A 301 -2.48 6.32 14.28
N SER A 302 -1.16 6.20 14.47
CA SER A 302 -0.16 7.06 13.82
C SER A 302 0.83 6.31 12.90
N CYS A 303 0.76 4.98 12.87
CA CYS A 303 1.75 4.13 12.19
C CYS A 303 1.74 4.25 10.64
N CYS A 304 0.65 4.74 10.05
CA CYS A 304 0.50 4.94 8.61
C CYS A 304 0.98 6.34 8.18
N PRO A 305 2.14 6.48 7.50
CA PRO A 305 2.69 7.81 7.17
C PRO A 305 1.84 8.59 6.17
N ALA A 306 1.13 7.90 5.27
CA ALA A 306 0.24 8.57 4.33
C ALA A 306 -1.01 9.15 5.02
N TRP A 307 -1.45 8.55 6.12
CA TRP A 307 -2.48 9.11 7.00
C TRP A 307 -1.95 10.33 7.76
N ILE A 308 -0.75 10.23 8.34
CA ILE A 308 -0.10 11.38 8.99
C ILE A 308 0.05 12.56 8.01
N ASN A 309 0.58 12.33 6.81
CA ASN A 309 0.69 13.38 5.80
C ASN A 309 -0.67 14.00 5.43
N PHE A 310 -1.75 13.22 5.47
CA PHE A 310 -3.09 13.70 5.17
C PHE A 310 -3.63 14.61 6.28
N VAL A 311 -3.47 14.22 7.55
CA VAL A 311 -3.93 15.06 8.69
C VAL A 311 -3.10 16.34 8.79
N GLU A 312 -1.78 16.29 8.59
CA GLU A 312 -0.90 17.48 8.61
C GLU A 312 -1.25 18.55 7.56
N THR A 313 -1.85 18.14 6.43
CA THR A 313 -2.13 19.04 5.29
C THR A 313 -3.61 19.39 5.09
N ASN A 314 -4.52 18.78 5.87
CA ASN A 314 -5.97 18.98 5.73
C ASN A 314 -6.70 19.21 7.07
N TYR A 315 -6.07 18.88 8.19
CA TYR A 315 -6.61 18.97 9.55
C TYR A 315 -5.50 19.41 10.52
N GLY A 316 -4.73 20.42 10.13
CA GLY A 316 -3.56 20.87 10.90
C GLY A 316 -3.88 21.40 12.30
N ASP A 317 -5.15 21.69 12.57
CA ASP A 317 -5.72 22.07 13.87
C ASP A 317 -6.08 20.89 14.78
N MET A 318 -5.90 19.65 14.31
CA MET A 318 -6.34 18.41 14.98
C MET A 318 -5.19 17.42 15.19
N LEU A 319 -3.96 17.91 15.35
CA LEU A 319 -2.74 17.09 15.50
C LEU A 319 -2.54 16.52 16.91
N ASP A 320 -3.46 16.80 17.84
CA ASP A 320 -3.53 16.19 19.18
C ASP A 320 -4.34 14.87 19.23
N TYR A 321 -5.04 14.54 18.13
CA TYR A 321 -5.78 13.28 17.99
C TYR A 321 -4.89 12.07 17.66
N PRO A 322 -3.91 12.14 16.73
CA PRO A 322 -2.98 11.04 16.50
C PRO A 322 -2.23 10.63 17.77
N SER A 323 -1.94 9.33 17.89
CA SER A 323 -1.02 8.78 18.88
C SER A 323 0.36 9.40 18.70
N SER A 324 1.01 9.71 19.82
CA SER A 324 2.38 10.21 19.85
C SER A 324 3.40 9.11 19.49
N CYS A 325 3.01 7.84 19.51
CA CYS A 325 3.86 6.73 19.14
C CYS A 325 4.41 6.89 17.72
N LYS A 326 5.72 6.65 17.56
CA LYS A 326 6.34 6.41 16.26
C LYS A 326 5.75 5.17 15.60
N SER A 327 5.88 5.06 14.29
CA SER A 327 5.50 3.83 13.59
C SER A 327 6.47 2.67 13.89
N PRO A 328 6.08 1.41 13.66
CA PRO A 328 6.98 0.25 13.83
C PRO A 328 8.31 0.39 13.09
N GLN A 329 8.31 0.96 11.87
CA GLN A 329 9.54 1.22 11.14
C GLN A 329 10.51 2.10 11.92
N GLN A 330 10.00 3.21 12.47
CA GLN A 330 10.82 4.22 13.14
C GLN A 330 11.17 3.81 14.56
N MET A 331 10.27 3.14 15.28
CA MET A 331 10.58 2.52 16.56
C MET A 331 11.69 1.48 16.40
N PHE A 332 11.61 0.61 15.38
CA PHE A 332 12.70 -0.32 15.08
C PHE A 332 14.02 0.41 14.83
N GLY A 333 14.01 1.45 13.98
CA GLY A 333 15.19 2.24 13.64
C GLY A 333 15.84 2.86 14.87
N ALA A 334 15.04 3.51 15.72
CA ALA A 334 15.51 4.11 16.98
C ALA A 334 16.13 3.06 17.92
N ILE A 335 15.50 1.90 18.10
CA ILE A 335 16.03 0.80 18.93
C ILE A 335 17.29 0.18 18.29
N ALA A 336 17.34 0.05 16.98
CA ALA A 336 18.52 -0.46 16.28
C ALA A 336 19.72 0.47 16.47
N LYS A 337 19.53 1.78 16.30
CA LYS A 337 20.58 2.80 16.41
C LYS A 337 21.01 3.12 17.84
N THR A 338 20.27 2.64 18.84
CA THR A 338 20.59 2.83 20.26
C THR A 338 20.90 1.49 20.91
N TYR A 339 19.89 0.77 21.37
CA TYR A 339 20.00 -0.50 22.10
C TYR A 339 20.82 -1.56 21.35
N LEU A 340 20.53 -1.81 20.06
CA LEU A 340 21.26 -2.83 19.31
C LEU A 340 22.70 -2.38 18.99
N ALA A 341 22.89 -1.12 18.60
CA ALA A 341 24.21 -0.55 18.34
C ALA A 341 25.14 -0.69 19.57
N GLU A 342 24.63 -0.38 20.76
CA GLU A 342 25.34 -0.57 22.03
C GLU A 342 25.68 -2.05 22.27
N LYS A 343 24.71 -2.96 22.12
CA LYS A 343 24.93 -4.40 22.30
C LYS A 343 25.94 -5.00 21.33
N LEU A 344 26.03 -4.47 20.12
CA LEU A 344 26.98 -4.91 19.10
C LEU A 344 28.34 -4.21 19.22
N GLY A 345 28.46 -3.16 20.04
CA GLY A 345 29.66 -2.32 20.12
C GLY A 345 29.94 -1.58 18.81
N ILE A 346 28.89 -1.14 18.11
CA ILE A 346 28.98 -0.47 16.81
C ILE A 346 28.55 0.99 16.97
N GLU A 347 29.35 1.91 16.45
CA GLU A 347 28.96 3.32 16.36
C GLU A 347 27.68 3.48 15.54
N PRO A 348 26.64 4.20 16.02
CA PRO A 348 25.37 4.33 15.32
C PRO A 348 25.47 4.85 13.87
N ALA A 349 26.49 5.67 13.57
CA ALA A 349 26.78 6.18 12.23
C ALA A 349 27.33 5.12 11.25
N ASN A 350 27.81 3.99 11.77
CA ASN A 350 28.31 2.85 10.98
C ASN A 350 27.31 1.69 10.89
N LEU A 351 26.29 1.67 11.74
CA LEU A 351 25.15 0.78 11.61
C LEU A 351 24.20 1.34 10.55
N VAL A 352 24.00 0.66 9.43
CA VAL A 352 23.03 1.06 8.38
C VAL A 352 21.77 0.22 8.53
N VAL A 353 20.63 0.87 8.70
CA VAL A 353 19.32 0.24 8.85
C VAL A 353 18.55 0.39 7.55
N VAL A 354 18.36 -0.74 6.85
CA VAL A 354 17.50 -0.84 5.68
C VAL A 354 16.12 -1.35 6.10
N SER A 355 15.04 -0.82 5.54
CA SER A 355 13.70 -1.38 5.74
C SER A 355 13.07 -1.84 4.43
N VAL A 356 12.44 -3.01 4.45
CA VAL A 356 11.65 -3.53 3.33
C VAL A 356 10.18 -3.33 3.64
N MET A 357 9.52 -2.48 2.84
CA MET A 357 8.19 -1.99 3.14
C MET A 357 7.21 -2.24 1.97
N PRO A 358 5.94 -2.56 2.24
CA PRO A 358 4.91 -2.61 1.21
C PRO A 358 4.46 -1.20 0.77
N CYS A 359 5.15 -0.14 1.18
CA CYS A 359 4.66 1.23 1.13
C CYS A 359 5.74 2.19 0.63
N VAL A 360 5.40 3.08 -0.30
CA VAL A 360 6.33 4.12 -0.78
C VAL A 360 6.34 5.34 0.15
N ALA A 361 5.25 5.66 0.87
CA ALA A 361 5.24 6.74 1.87
C ALA A 361 6.21 6.48 3.04
N LYS A 362 6.63 5.23 3.26
CA LYS A 362 7.68 4.90 4.24
C LYS A 362 9.05 5.45 3.84
N LYS A 363 9.32 5.66 2.54
CA LYS A 363 10.51 6.37 2.06
C LYS A 363 10.47 7.85 2.47
N TYR A 364 9.32 8.51 2.34
CA TYR A 364 9.13 9.86 2.87
C TYR A 364 9.28 9.91 4.39
N GLU A 365 8.66 8.98 5.11
CA GLU A 365 8.76 8.90 6.57
C GLU A 365 10.22 8.79 7.02
N ALA A 366 11.03 7.89 6.47
CA ALA A 366 12.45 7.74 6.80
C ALA A 366 13.31 8.99 6.53
N ASN A 367 12.80 9.96 5.77
CA ASN A 367 13.50 11.19 5.44
C ASN A 367 12.97 12.43 6.18
N ARG A 368 12.05 12.25 7.15
CA ARG A 368 11.63 13.35 8.04
C ARG A 368 12.74 13.67 9.05
N GLU A 369 12.98 14.95 9.29
CA GLU A 369 14.11 15.45 10.11
C GLU A 369 14.04 14.99 11.56
N GLU A 370 12.83 14.89 12.12
CA GLU A 370 12.56 14.45 13.49
C GLU A 370 12.85 12.96 13.74
N PHE A 371 12.99 12.13 12.70
CA PHE A 371 13.37 10.72 12.84
C PHE A 371 14.89 10.55 12.74
N SER A 372 15.58 11.33 13.57
CA SER A 372 17.01 11.25 13.78
C SER A 372 17.36 11.58 15.22
N ASN A 373 18.45 11.02 15.71
CA ASN A 373 19.02 11.33 17.01
C ASN A 373 20.50 11.71 16.84
N ASN A 374 20.90 12.89 17.31
CA ASN A 374 22.26 13.42 17.16
C ASN A 374 22.79 13.39 15.71
N GLY A 375 21.91 13.67 14.73
CA GLY A 375 22.26 13.66 13.31
C GLY A 375 22.34 12.27 12.66
N VAL A 376 22.04 11.20 13.40
CA VAL A 376 21.94 9.83 12.88
C VAL A 376 20.47 9.50 12.65
N LYS A 377 20.09 9.13 11.42
CA LYS A 377 18.72 8.74 11.09
C LYS A 377 18.34 7.43 11.78
N ASP A 378 17.06 7.31 12.16
CA ASP A 378 16.49 6.07 12.69
C ASP A 378 16.54 4.96 11.62
N VAL A 379 16.13 5.27 10.39
CA VAL A 379 16.18 4.36 9.22
C VAL A 379 16.90 5.07 8.07
N ASP A 380 17.93 4.44 7.52
CA ASP A 380 18.77 5.05 6.48
C ASP A 380 18.16 4.88 5.09
N ILE A 381 17.71 3.67 4.74
CA ILE A 381 17.24 3.34 3.39
C ILE A 381 15.93 2.54 3.47
N VAL A 382 14.96 2.88 2.63
CA VAL A 382 13.71 2.13 2.51
C VAL A 382 13.58 1.60 1.09
N ILE A 383 13.40 0.30 0.95
CA ILE A 383 13.09 -0.37 -0.31
C ILE A 383 11.70 -1.02 -0.24
N THR A 384 11.02 -1.09 -1.38
CA THR A 384 9.70 -1.72 -1.48
C THR A 384 9.78 -3.23 -1.65
N THR A 385 8.66 -3.94 -1.50
CA THR A 385 8.54 -5.36 -1.86
C THR A 385 8.99 -5.63 -3.30
N ARG A 386 8.63 -4.74 -4.24
CA ARG A 386 9.05 -4.85 -5.65
C ARG A 386 10.56 -4.66 -5.84
N GLU A 387 11.16 -3.75 -5.07
CA GLU A 387 12.61 -3.51 -5.08
C GLU A 387 13.38 -4.69 -4.50
N LEU A 388 12.92 -5.27 -3.39
CA LEU A 388 13.53 -6.50 -2.86
C LEU A 388 13.45 -7.64 -3.88
N ALA A 389 12.29 -7.83 -4.53
CA ALA A 389 12.16 -8.84 -5.58
C ALA A 389 13.13 -8.60 -6.74
N LYS A 390 13.38 -7.33 -7.10
CA LYS A 390 14.35 -6.95 -8.13
C LYS A 390 15.78 -7.28 -7.69
N MET A 391 16.17 -6.95 -6.47
CA MET A 391 17.49 -7.28 -5.92
C MET A 391 17.75 -8.79 -5.90
N ILE A 392 16.79 -9.59 -5.43
CA ILE A 392 16.91 -11.05 -5.40
C ILE A 392 17.15 -11.60 -6.82
N LYS A 393 16.39 -11.11 -7.82
CA LYS A 393 16.57 -11.50 -9.23
C LYS A 393 17.90 -11.05 -9.80
N GLU A 394 18.36 -9.85 -9.46
CA GLU A 394 19.67 -9.31 -9.89
C GLU A 394 20.84 -10.11 -9.33
N ALA A 395 20.70 -10.64 -8.10
CA ALA A 395 21.65 -11.56 -7.50
C ALA A 395 21.62 -12.97 -8.13
N GLY A 396 20.76 -13.22 -9.12
CA GLY A 396 20.61 -14.53 -9.75
C GLY A 396 19.91 -15.56 -8.86
N MET A 397 19.15 -15.11 -7.84
CA MET A 397 18.42 -15.97 -6.93
C MET A 397 16.94 -16.09 -7.32
N ASP A 398 16.35 -17.22 -6.92
CA ASP A 398 14.91 -17.46 -6.97
C ASP A 398 14.43 -17.81 -5.56
N ILE A 399 13.54 -16.98 -5.00
CA ILE A 399 13.05 -17.15 -3.63
C ILE A 399 12.48 -18.55 -3.39
N THR A 400 11.96 -19.22 -4.42
CA THR A 400 11.39 -20.58 -4.30
C THR A 400 12.43 -21.63 -3.91
N ASN A 401 13.71 -21.40 -4.23
CA ASN A 401 14.82 -22.33 -4.05
C ASN A 401 15.85 -21.88 -3.00
N VAL A 402 15.66 -20.71 -2.39
CA VAL A 402 16.55 -20.21 -1.33
C VAL A 402 16.38 -21.06 -0.07
N GLN A 403 17.50 -21.29 0.62
CA GLN A 403 17.51 -21.95 1.92
C GLN A 403 16.68 -21.15 2.93
N GLU A 404 15.81 -21.84 3.65
CA GLU A 404 15.04 -21.23 4.72
C GLU A 404 15.93 -20.89 5.91
N GLU A 405 15.78 -19.67 6.44
CA GLU A 405 16.47 -19.20 7.63
C GLU A 405 15.52 -18.45 8.56
N GLU A 406 15.90 -18.37 9.84
CA GLU A 406 15.17 -17.59 10.84
C GLU A 406 15.74 -16.18 10.99
N PHE A 407 14.89 -15.26 11.45
CA PHE A 407 15.30 -13.91 11.84
C PHE A 407 16.36 -13.95 12.96
N ASP A 408 17.20 -12.93 13.00
CA ASP A 408 18.20 -12.74 14.02
C ASP A 408 17.61 -12.13 15.30
N ASN A 409 18.13 -12.52 16.47
CA ASN A 409 17.77 -11.94 17.76
C ASN A 409 18.81 -10.89 18.22
N PRO A 410 18.45 -9.90 19.06
CA PRO A 410 17.22 -9.83 19.87
C PRO A 410 16.00 -9.12 19.23
N LEU A 411 16.12 -8.55 18.03
CA LEU A 411 15.02 -7.78 17.41
C LEU A 411 14.20 -8.57 16.36
N GLY A 412 14.27 -9.90 16.37
CA GLY A 412 13.66 -10.76 15.34
C GLY A 412 12.43 -11.55 15.81
N GLU A 413 12.28 -11.79 17.11
CA GLU A 413 11.11 -12.48 17.66
C GLU A 413 9.93 -11.52 17.79
N SER A 414 8.79 -11.89 17.21
CA SER A 414 7.54 -11.13 17.23
C SER A 414 6.38 -12.01 17.71
N THR A 415 5.20 -11.42 17.85
CA THR A 415 3.96 -12.14 18.19
C THR A 415 2.96 -12.11 17.06
N GLY A 416 1.94 -12.96 17.16
CA GLY A 416 0.81 -12.94 16.22
C GLY A 416 0.09 -11.58 16.16
N ALA A 417 0.11 -10.79 17.25
CA ALA A 417 -0.41 -9.43 17.25
C ALA A 417 0.43 -8.50 16.34
N GLY A 418 1.75 -8.62 16.34
CA GLY A 418 2.62 -7.90 15.41
C GLY A 418 2.38 -8.29 13.95
N VAL A 419 2.21 -9.58 13.66
CA VAL A 419 2.03 -10.09 12.28
C VAL A 419 0.77 -9.53 11.59
N ILE A 420 -0.32 -9.33 12.32
CA ILE A 420 -1.58 -8.85 11.73
C ILE A 420 -1.58 -7.36 11.38
N PHE A 421 -0.57 -6.58 11.79
CA PHE A 421 -0.44 -5.14 11.45
C PHE A 421 -0.55 -4.84 9.95
N GLY A 422 -0.19 -5.81 9.10
CA GLY A 422 -0.31 -5.67 7.65
C GLY A 422 -1.76 -5.49 7.16
N ASN A 423 -2.74 -5.95 7.94
CA ASN A 423 -4.16 -5.90 7.63
C ASN A 423 -4.83 -4.66 8.22
N SER A 424 -5.80 -4.12 7.50
CA SER A 424 -6.78 -3.17 8.07
C SER A 424 -7.54 -3.83 9.22
N GLY A 425 -7.39 -3.25 10.41
CA GLY A 425 -7.94 -3.73 11.67
C GLY A 425 -6.97 -4.54 12.51
N GLY A 426 -5.80 -4.87 11.98
CA GLY A 426 -4.79 -5.62 12.72
C GLY A 426 -4.15 -4.82 13.85
N VAL A 427 -3.92 -3.52 13.65
CA VAL A 427 -3.37 -2.63 14.69
C VAL A 427 -4.38 -2.47 15.82
N MET A 428 -5.64 -2.24 15.48
CA MET A 428 -6.75 -2.17 16.40
C MET A 428 -6.88 -3.47 17.20
N GLU A 429 -6.93 -4.62 16.53
CA GLU A 429 -7.03 -5.93 17.17
C GLU A 429 -5.86 -6.19 18.13
N ALA A 430 -4.63 -5.89 17.70
CA ALA A 430 -3.43 -6.03 18.53
C ALA A 430 -3.44 -5.10 19.76
N ALA A 431 -3.86 -3.85 19.59
CA ALA A 431 -4.01 -2.89 20.68
C ALA A 431 -5.07 -3.34 21.69
N LEU A 432 -6.21 -3.85 21.24
CA LEU A 432 -7.27 -4.36 22.10
C LEU A 432 -6.83 -5.58 22.92
N ARG A 433 -6.06 -6.50 22.31
CA ARG A 433 -5.50 -7.67 23.03
C ARG A 433 -4.67 -7.24 24.25
N THR A 434 -3.88 -6.18 24.12
CA THR A 434 -3.03 -5.67 25.21
C THR A 434 -3.79 -4.75 26.16
N ALA A 435 -4.60 -3.83 25.64
CA ALA A 435 -5.35 -2.88 26.44
C ALA A 435 -6.37 -3.57 27.36
N TYR A 436 -7.00 -4.65 26.88
CA TYR A 436 -7.94 -5.45 27.68
C TYR A 436 -7.27 -5.98 28.95
N GLU A 437 -6.24 -6.82 28.81
CA GLU A 437 -5.61 -7.45 29.97
C GLU A 437 -4.94 -6.43 30.90
N THR A 438 -4.41 -5.34 30.34
CA THR A 438 -3.81 -4.26 31.14
C THR A 438 -4.85 -3.50 31.98
N LEU A 439 -6.08 -3.33 31.47
CA LEU A 439 -7.15 -2.61 32.18
C LEU A 439 -7.96 -3.50 33.12
N THR A 440 -8.28 -4.72 32.69
CA THR A 440 -9.13 -5.65 33.44
C THR A 440 -8.33 -6.46 34.46
N GLY A 441 -7.04 -6.71 34.20
CA GLY A 441 -6.25 -7.70 34.95
C GLY A 441 -6.72 -9.14 34.70
N GLU A 442 -7.63 -9.34 33.74
CA GLU A 442 -8.19 -10.63 33.36
C GLU A 442 -7.62 -11.06 32.00
N GLU A 443 -7.36 -12.37 31.85
CA GLU A 443 -6.91 -12.94 30.58
C GLU A 443 -8.01 -12.83 29.52
N LEU A 444 -7.65 -12.33 28.33
CA LEU A 444 -8.58 -12.19 27.23
C LEU A 444 -8.85 -13.56 26.60
N GLY A 445 -10.03 -14.13 26.87
CA GLY A 445 -10.37 -15.48 26.40
C GLY A 445 -10.42 -15.65 24.88
N LYS A 446 -10.96 -14.66 24.14
CA LYS A 446 -11.05 -14.71 22.66
C LYS A 446 -10.21 -13.58 22.06
N LEU A 447 -9.17 -13.95 21.31
CA LEU A 447 -8.23 -13.01 20.70
C LEU A 447 -8.71 -12.43 19.37
N GLU A 448 -9.65 -13.11 18.69
CA GLU A 448 -10.16 -12.69 17.38
C GLU A 448 -11.33 -11.71 17.47
N PHE A 449 -11.08 -10.48 17.05
CA PHE A 449 -12.09 -9.42 16.91
C PHE A 449 -12.59 -9.37 15.46
N ASN A 450 -13.43 -10.33 15.08
CA ASN A 450 -13.89 -10.49 13.68
C ASN A 450 -14.62 -9.26 13.13
N GLU A 451 -15.23 -8.46 14.01
CA GLU A 451 -15.97 -7.24 13.71
C GLU A 451 -15.08 -6.14 13.11
N VAL A 452 -13.76 -6.17 13.39
CA VAL A 452 -12.79 -5.21 12.84
C VAL A 452 -11.99 -5.76 11.66
N ARG A 453 -12.19 -7.03 11.28
CA ARG A 453 -11.54 -7.66 10.12
C ARG A 453 -12.32 -7.41 8.83
N GLY A 454 -11.69 -7.63 7.67
CA GLY A 454 -12.34 -7.50 6.36
C GLY A 454 -11.92 -6.25 5.56
N LEU A 455 -12.56 -6.09 4.39
CA LEU A 455 -12.20 -5.12 3.35
C LEU A 455 -13.20 -3.96 3.23
N GLU A 456 -14.12 -3.85 4.18
CA GLU A 456 -15.06 -2.75 4.33
C GLU A 456 -14.31 -1.45 4.65
N GLY A 457 -14.79 -0.34 4.11
CA GLY A 457 -14.10 0.95 4.21
C GLY A 457 -14.08 1.56 5.61
N ILE A 458 -15.14 1.33 6.39
CA ILE A 458 -15.25 1.68 7.82
C ILE A 458 -15.87 0.47 8.49
N LYS A 459 -15.20 -0.04 9.52
CA LYS A 459 -15.68 -1.11 10.39
C LYS A 459 -15.77 -0.56 11.81
N GLU A 460 -16.84 -0.86 12.52
CA GLU A 460 -17.10 -0.30 13.85
C GLU A 460 -17.57 -1.41 14.79
N THR A 461 -17.15 -1.30 16.05
CA THR A 461 -17.64 -2.16 17.14
C THR A 461 -17.46 -1.45 18.48
N SER A 462 -17.99 -2.04 19.55
CA SER A 462 -17.79 -1.58 20.92
C SER A 462 -17.23 -2.72 21.77
N VAL A 463 -16.19 -2.43 22.55
CA VAL A 463 -15.53 -3.40 23.43
C VAL A 463 -15.70 -2.95 24.87
N LYS A 464 -16.21 -3.84 25.72
CA LYS A 464 -16.36 -3.57 27.14
C LYS A 464 -15.04 -3.84 27.88
N LEU A 465 -14.47 -2.81 28.49
CA LEU A 465 -13.24 -2.82 29.29
C LEU A 465 -13.60 -2.41 30.72
N ASN A 466 -13.92 -3.38 31.58
CA ASN A 466 -14.54 -3.14 32.90
C ASN A 466 -15.81 -2.27 32.79
N ASP A 467 -15.79 -1.09 33.40
CA ASP A 467 -16.89 -0.11 33.38
C ASP A 467 -16.84 0.83 32.17
N ILE A 468 -15.79 0.74 31.34
CA ILE A 468 -15.61 1.55 30.13
C ILE A 468 -16.17 0.79 28.93
N ASN A 469 -17.05 1.42 28.15
CA ASN A 469 -17.47 0.90 26.86
C ASN A 469 -16.71 1.63 25.74
N LEU A 470 -15.67 1.00 25.22
CA LEU A 470 -14.78 1.58 24.22
C LEU A 470 -15.38 1.43 22.82
N ASN A 471 -15.83 2.54 22.23
CA ASN A 471 -16.32 2.57 20.86
C ASN A 471 -15.16 2.75 19.90
N ILE A 472 -15.02 1.85 18.94
CA ILE A 472 -13.87 1.83 18.03
C ILE A 472 -14.27 1.87 16.57
N ALA A 473 -13.37 2.41 15.75
CA ALA A 473 -13.48 2.35 14.30
C ALA A 473 -12.17 1.93 13.65
N VAL A 474 -12.27 1.11 12.60
CA VAL A 474 -11.18 0.79 11.69
C VAL A 474 -11.50 1.35 10.33
N VAL A 475 -10.65 2.25 9.87
CA VAL A 475 -10.88 3.08 8.69
C VAL A 475 -9.84 2.76 7.63
N SER A 476 -10.32 2.42 6.43
CA SER A 476 -9.48 2.14 5.27
C SER A 476 -9.76 3.12 4.15
N SER A 477 -8.69 3.63 3.53
CA SER A 477 -8.65 4.78 2.61
C SER A 477 -8.70 6.14 3.29
N LEU A 478 -7.95 7.10 2.73
CA LEU A 478 -7.98 8.49 3.18
C LEU A 478 -9.35 9.14 2.94
N GLY A 479 -10.13 8.69 1.95
CA GLY A 479 -11.49 9.20 1.73
C GLY A 479 -12.47 8.82 2.83
N ASN A 480 -12.30 7.66 3.48
CA ASN A 480 -13.07 7.31 4.66
C ASN A 480 -12.50 7.99 5.91
N ALA A 481 -11.18 8.14 6.02
CA ALA A 481 -10.54 8.93 7.09
C ALA A 481 -11.06 10.37 7.09
N LYS A 482 -11.20 10.98 5.91
CA LYS A 482 -11.79 12.29 5.73
C LYS A 482 -13.19 12.38 6.36
N LYS A 483 -14.06 11.41 6.12
CA LYS A 483 -15.42 11.40 6.69
C LYS A 483 -15.38 11.39 8.21
N VAL A 484 -14.54 10.53 8.80
CA VAL A 484 -14.40 10.42 10.25
C VAL A 484 -13.81 11.69 10.86
N MET A 485 -12.81 12.31 10.23
CA MET A 485 -12.26 13.59 10.67
C MET A 485 -13.26 14.74 10.57
N ASP A 486 -14.06 14.78 9.50
CA ASP A 486 -15.15 15.76 9.38
C ASP A 486 -16.20 15.57 10.49
N ASP A 487 -16.50 14.33 10.89
CA ASP A 487 -17.40 14.03 12.02
C ASP A 487 -16.80 14.44 13.37
N ILE A 488 -15.50 14.23 13.60
CA ILE A 488 -14.78 14.71 14.80
C ILE A 488 -14.85 16.24 14.84
N LYS A 489 -14.50 16.92 13.75
CA LYS A 489 -14.53 18.40 13.64
C LYS A 489 -15.93 18.97 13.86
N ALA A 490 -16.97 18.23 13.46
CA ALA A 490 -18.36 18.62 13.65
C ALA A 490 -18.92 18.27 15.05
N GLY A 491 -18.14 17.63 15.93
CA GLY A 491 -18.60 17.18 17.25
C GLY A 491 -19.61 16.02 17.19
N LYS A 492 -19.60 15.24 16.11
CA LYS A 492 -20.50 14.10 15.86
C LYS A 492 -19.83 12.74 16.03
N CYS A 493 -18.53 12.72 16.27
CA CYS A 493 -17.78 11.48 16.45
C CYS A 493 -18.26 10.74 17.71
N LYS A 494 -18.53 9.45 17.54
CA LYS A 494 -18.96 8.52 18.60
C LYS A 494 -17.86 7.57 19.07
N TYR A 495 -16.65 7.68 18.51
CA TYR A 495 -15.54 6.77 18.77
C TYR A 495 -14.59 7.33 19.81
N ASP A 496 -13.93 6.42 20.51
CA ASP A 496 -12.88 6.66 21.50
C ASP A 496 -11.50 6.28 20.94
N PHE A 497 -11.42 5.27 20.07
CA PHE A 497 -10.17 4.85 19.42
C PHE A 497 -10.38 4.49 17.95
N ILE A 498 -9.53 5.01 17.07
CA ILE A 498 -9.68 4.88 15.62
C ILE A 498 -8.38 4.41 15.00
N GLU A 499 -8.40 3.30 14.26
CA GLU A 499 -7.32 2.92 13.36
C GLU A 499 -7.54 3.55 11.99
N VAL A 500 -6.52 4.20 11.43
CA VAL A 500 -6.56 4.72 10.04
C VAL A 500 -5.44 4.14 9.19
N MET A 501 -5.84 3.48 8.10
CA MET A 501 -4.95 3.02 7.04
C MET A 501 -5.29 3.72 5.73
N ALA A 502 -4.30 4.38 5.12
CA ALA A 502 -4.49 5.08 3.85
C ALA A 502 -4.80 4.14 2.66
N CYS A 503 -4.34 2.89 2.70
CA CYS A 503 -4.52 1.93 1.61
C CYS A 503 -5.75 1.04 1.90
N PRO A 504 -6.67 0.83 0.93
CA PRO A 504 -7.79 -0.09 1.11
C PRO A 504 -7.33 -1.50 1.51
N GLY A 505 -7.84 -2.03 2.62
CA GLY A 505 -7.41 -3.33 3.14
C GLY A 505 -6.12 -3.32 3.97
N GLY A 506 -5.44 -2.17 4.10
CA GLY A 506 -4.23 -2.01 4.90
C GLY A 506 -2.94 -2.09 4.07
N CYS A 507 -1.84 -2.38 4.73
CA CYS A 507 -0.51 -2.42 4.10
C CYS A 507 -0.36 -3.56 3.06
N ILE A 508 -1.22 -4.60 3.10
CA ILE A 508 -1.29 -5.64 2.07
C ILE A 508 -1.61 -5.11 0.65
N ASP A 509 -2.22 -3.92 0.55
CA ASP A 509 -2.47 -3.19 -0.71
C ASP A 509 -1.64 -1.90 -0.80
N GLY A 510 -0.54 -1.83 -0.07
CA GLY A 510 0.33 -0.66 -0.07
C GLY A 510 0.96 -0.40 -1.45
N GLY A 511 1.26 0.86 -1.74
CA GLY A 511 1.81 1.27 -3.03
C GLY A 511 3.13 0.59 -3.43
N GLY A 512 3.86 -0.03 -2.49
CA GLY A 512 5.10 -0.78 -2.75
C GLY A 512 4.90 -2.28 -3.05
N GLN A 513 3.66 -2.79 -3.01
CA GLN A 513 3.36 -4.22 -3.21
C GLN A 513 3.34 -4.64 -4.69
N PRO A 514 3.51 -5.93 -5.01
CA PRO A 514 3.32 -6.43 -6.38
C PRO A 514 1.97 -5.99 -6.96
N PHE A 515 1.96 -5.63 -8.25
CA PHE A 515 0.79 -5.02 -8.88
C PHE A 515 -0.36 -6.03 -9.04
N ILE A 516 -1.47 -5.79 -8.35
CA ILE A 516 -2.65 -6.67 -8.38
C ILE A 516 -3.82 -6.12 -9.20
N ARG A 517 -3.70 -4.88 -9.71
CA ARG A 517 -4.77 -4.19 -10.47
C ARG A 517 -6.12 -4.21 -9.74
N ALA A 518 -6.10 -3.82 -8.46
CA ALA A 518 -7.29 -3.82 -7.57
C ALA A 518 -8.01 -5.19 -7.47
N ASN A 519 -7.33 -6.30 -7.75
CA ASN A 519 -7.90 -7.63 -7.60
C ASN A 519 -8.12 -7.94 -6.11
N ARG A 520 -9.37 -7.79 -5.66
CA ARG A 520 -9.77 -8.01 -4.27
C ARG A 520 -9.60 -9.45 -3.79
N GLU A 521 -9.60 -10.43 -4.69
CA GLU A 521 -9.33 -11.83 -4.29
C GLU A 521 -7.87 -12.03 -3.91
N VAL A 522 -6.93 -11.33 -4.56
CA VAL A 522 -5.53 -11.31 -4.13
C VAL A 522 -5.40 -10.65 -2.76
N LEU A 523 -6.12 -9.55 -2.52
CA LEU A 523 -6.12 -8.89 -1.20
C LEU A 523 -6.67 -9.79 -0.09
N LYS A 524 -7.77 -10.50 -0.34
CA LYS A 524 -8.31 -11.48 0.62
C LYS A 524 -7.28 -12.56 0.96
N LYS A 525 -6.61 -13.12 -0.05
CA LYS A 525 -5.58 -14.14 0.17
C LYS A 525 -4.39 -13.62 0.98
N ARG A 526 -3.89 -12.41 0.68
CA ARG A 526 -2.84 -11.76 1.48
C ARG A 526 -3.30 -11.54 2.93
N MET A 527 -4.56 -11.12 3.12
CA MET A 527 -5.15 -10.89 4.43
C MET A 527 -5.27 -12.16 5.27
N GLU A 528 -5.84 -13.21 4.68
CA GLU A 528 -6.02 -14.53 5.29
C GLU A 528 -4.67 -15.13 5.68
N ALA A 529 -3.63 -14.97 4.85
CA ALA A 529 -2.29 -15.45 5.16
C ALA A 529 -1.72 -14.85 6.46
N LEU A 530 -1.90 -13.55 6.70
CA LEU A 530 -1.44 -12.92 7.95
C LEU A 530 -2.24 -13.37 9.17
N TYR A 531 -3.56 -13.55 9.05
CA TYR A 531 -4.38 -14.08 10.15
C TYR A 531 -4.08 -15.56 10.45
N ASN A 532 -3.77 -16.35 9.42
CA ASN A 532 -3.32 -17.72 9.58
C ASN A 532 -1.95 -17.78 10.27
N ALA A 533 -1.04 -16.87 9.91
CA ALA A 533 0.26 -16.75 10.57
C ALA A 533 0.10 -16.43 12.06
N ASP A 534 -0.71 -15.42 12.42
CA ASP A 534 -1.07 -15.13 13.83
C ASP A 534 -1.61 -16.35 14.57
N SER A 535 -2.57 -17.06 13.96
CA SER A 535 -3.19 -18.24 14.59
C SER A 535 -2.22 -19.40 14.84
N ASN A 536 -1.11 -19.46 14.10
CA ASN A 536 -0.10 -20.51 14.21
C ASN A 536 1.07 -20.13 15.15
N MET A 537 1.10 -18.90 15.65
CA MET A 537 2.17 -18.46 16.55
C MET A 537 1.90 -18.87 18.01
N PRO A 538 2.93 -19.27 18.76
CA PRO A 538 2.80 -19.64 20.17
C PRO A 538 2.44 -18.44 21.06
N ILE A 539 2.90 -17.24 20.69
CA ILE A 539 2.63 -16.00 21.40
C ILE A 539 1.85 -15.08 20.46
N ARG A 540 0.69 -14.61 20.91
CA ARG A 540 -0.26 -13.84 20.09
C ARG A 540 -0.63 -12.48 20.68
N LYS A 541 0.00 -12.09 21.79
CA LYS A 541 -0.21 -10.83 22.49
C LYS A 541 1.12 -10.10 22.64
N SER A 542 1.20 -8.85 22.19
CA SER A 542 2.45 -8.09 22.12
C SER A 542 3.16 -7.96 23.49
N HIS A 543 2.41 -7.74 24.57
CA HIS A 543 2.94 -7.65 25.93
C HIS A 543 3.47 -8.99 26.49
N GLU A 544 3.28 -10.11 25.78
CA GLU A 544 3.87 -11.40 26.14
C GLU A 544 5.20 -11.67 25.43
N ASN A 545 5.59 -10.85 24.44
CA ASN A 545 6.84 -11.01 23.70
C ASN A 545 8.06 -10.98 24.65
N PRO A 546 8.84 -12.06 24.76
CA PRO A 546 9.99 -12.14 25.66
C PRO A 546 11.08 -11.11 25.35
N MET A 547 11.33 -10.84 24.06
CA MET A 547 12.34 -9.87 23.65
C MET A 547 11.91 -8.43 23.94
N ILE A 548 10.61 -8.13 23.86
CA ILE A 548 10.09 -6.82 24.26
C ILE A 548 10.21 -6.63 25.77
N LYS A 549 9.83 -7.64 26.57
CA LYS A 549 10.04 -7.61 28.02
C LYS A 549 11.51 -7.39 28.38
N GLN A 550 12.41 -8.07 27.67
CA GLN A 550 13.85 -7.88 27.83
C GLN A 550 14.27 -6.44 27.51
N LEU A 551 13.80 -5.88 26.38
CA LEU A 551 14.10 -4.50 25.98
C LEU A 551 13.65 -3.48 27.04
N TYR A 552 12.45 -3.62 27.59
CA TYR A 552 11.99 -2.75 28.68
C TYR A 552 12.84 -2.94 29.95
N ASN A 553 13.06 -4.18 30.38
CA ASN A 553 13.82 -4.44 31.61
C ASN A 553 15.27 -3.95 31.55
N GLU A 554 15.92 -4.03 30.39
CA GLU A 554 17.33 -3.68 30.23
C GLU A 554 17.57 -2.23 29.82
N PHE A 555 16.60 -1.57 29.16
CA PHE A 555 16.86 -0.32 28.45
C PHE A 555 15.75 0.73 28.57
N LEU A 556 14.49 0.37 28.29
CA LEU A 556 13.39 1.36 28.24
C LEU A 556 12.66 1.55 29.58
N GLU A 557 12.96 0.74 30.59
CA GLU A 557 12.30 0.68 31.90
C GLU A 557 10.85 0.21 31.83
N HIS A 558 9.91 1.10 31.49
CA HIS A 558 8.48 0.80 31.36
C HIS A 558 7.86 1.64 30.22
N PRO A 559 6.69 1.25 29.69
CA PRO A 559 5.98 2.07 28.71
C PRO A 559 5.75 3.50 29.22
N ASN A 560 5.89 4.49 28.34
CA ASN A 560 5.86 5.92 28.64
C ASN A 560 6.92 6.41 29.67
N SER A 561 8.01 5.65 29.92
CA SER A 561 9.15 6.20 30.65
C SER A 561 9.79 7.38 29.89
N HIS A 562 10.65 8.16 30.54
CA HIS A 562 11.36 9.26 29.87
C HIS A 562 12.18 8.75 28.67
N MET A 563 12.84 7.59 28.80
CA MET A 563 13.63 6.99 27.72
C MET A 563 12.74 6.49 26.59
N ALA A 564 11.65 5.77 26.91
CA ALA A 564 10.68 5.31 25.94
C ALA A 564 10.07 6.49 25.16
N HIS A 565 9.64 7.54 25.87
CA HIS A 565 9.06 8.72 25.24
C HIS A 565 10.06 9.43 24.32
N ALA A 566 11.32 9.59 24.74
CA ALA A 566 12.35 10.24 23.94
C ALA A 566 12.70 9.48 22.65
N LEU A 567 12.67 8.14 22.67
CA LEU A 567 13.08 7.32 21.53
C LEU A 567 11.92 6.88 20.64
N LEU A 568 10.76 6.61 21.24
CA LEU A 568 9.65 5.90 20.61
C LEU A 568 8.45 6.79 20.31
N HIS A 569 8.44 8.04 20.76
CA HIS A 569 7.37 8.99 20.49
C HIS A 569 7.85 10.13 19.58
N THR A 570 6.90 10.84 18.99
CA THR A 570 7.11 11.96 18.08
C THR A 570 5.94 12.93 18.15
N GLU A 571 6.16 14.13 17.62
CA GLU A 571 5.12 15.13 17.42
C GLU A 571 4.95 15.40 15.93
N TYR A 572 3.74 15.79 15.53
CA TYR A 572 3.39 16.14 14.16
C TYR A 572 3.26 17.64 14.00
N LYS A 573 3.53 18.15 12.80
CA LYS A 573 3.55 19.60 12.53
C LYS A 573 2.49 19.95 11.49
N ASN A 574 1.85 21.10 11.67
CA ASN A 574 0.92 21.63 10.68
C ASN A 574 1.68 22.04 9.42
N ARG A 575 1.22 21.57 8.26
CA ARG A 575 1.81 21.78 6.93
C ARG A 575 0.81 22.35 5.92
N GLU A 576 -0.30 22.91 6.39
CA GLU A 576 -1.33 23.53 5.54
C GLU A 576 -0.85 24.70 4.70
#